data_AF-A0A3M1FJZ3-F1
#
_entry.id   AF-A0A3M1FJZ3-F1
#
_cell.length_a   1.000
_cell.length_b   1.000
_cell.length_c   1.000
_cell.angle_alpha   90.00
_cell.angle_beta   90.00
_cell.angle_gamma   90.00
#
_symmetry.space_group_name_H-M   'P 1'
#
loop_
_entity.id
_entity.type
_entity.pdbx_description
1 polymer ?
#
loop_
_entity_poly.entity_id
_entity_poly.type
_entity_poly.pdbx_seq_one_letter_code
_entity_poly.pdbx_strand_id
1 'polypeptide(L)' 'VAHCAEQLAPHPLTFYAQELATAFHAFYRDCRVVGDDPALTAARLKLVKAAKTVLANTLHLMGVSAPERM' A
#
# COMPACT_ATOMS: atom_id res chain seq x y z
N VAL A 1 -2.89 13.58 0.74
CA VAL A 1 -2.26 14.41 -0.31
C VAL A 1 -2.74 15.86 -0.27
N ALA A 2 -4.03 16.16 -0.49
CA ALA A 2 -4.55 17.55 -0.44
C ALA A 2 -4.16 18.29 0.86
N HIS A 3 -4.42 17.68 2.02
CA HIS A 3 -4.01 18.21 3.32
C HIS A 3 -2.50 18.52 3.41
N CYS A 4 -1.64 17.62 2.91
CA CYS A 4 -0.18 17.83 2.90
C CYS A 4 0.22 19.03 2.03
N ALA A 5 -0.46 19.21 0.90
CA ALA A 5 -0.21 20.32 -0.01
C ALA A 5 -0.70 21.66 0.57
N GLU A 6 -1.89 21.69 1.15
CA GLU A 6 -2.47 22.87 1.79
C GLU A 6 -1.65 23.36 2.98
N GLN A 7 -1.10 22.43 3.76
CA GLN A 7 -0.30 22.75 4.96
C GLN A 7 1.20 22.86 4.69
N LEU A 8 1.66 22.66 3.44
CA LEU A 8 3.08 22.59 3.08
C LEU A 8 3.87 21.61 3.97
N ALA A 9 3.22 20.49 4.31
CA ALA A 9 3.70 19.53 5.30
C ALA A 9 3.77 18.13 4.67
N PRO A 10 4.96 17.64 4.26
CA PRO A 10 5.11 16.34 3.60
C PRO A 10 5.14 15.16 4.57
N HIS A 11 5.44 15.38 5.87
CA HIS A 11 5.56 14.33 6.87
C HIS A 11 4.31 13.42 7.04
N PRO A 12 3.06 13.85 6.83
CA PRO A 12 1.92 12.93 6.92
C PRO A 12 1.98 11.80 5.87
N LEU A 13 2.71 12.00 4.75
CA LEU A 13 2.92 10.94 3.75
C LEU A 13 3.78 9.80 4.30
N THR A 14 4.77 10.08 5.15
CA THR A 14 5.62 9.03 5.74
C THR A 14 4.82 8.19 6.73
N PHE A 15 4.02 8.85 7.57
CA PHE A 15 3.11 8.17 8.50
C PHE A 15 2.09 7.32 7.75
N TYR A 16 1.47 7.87 6.69
CA TYR A 16 0.53 7.13 5.86
C TYR A 16 1.19 5.90 5.19
N ALA A 17 2.42 6.04 4.66
CA ALA A 17 3.15 4.92 4.08
C ALA A 17 3.39 3.80 5.11
N GLN A 18 3.77 4.17 6.33
CA GLN A 18 3.98 3.21 7.43
C GLN A 18 2.67 2.52 7.82
N GLU A 19 1.59 3.27 8.04
CA GLU A 19 0.28 2.72 8.40
C GLU A 19 -0.26 1.77 7.33
N LEU A 20 -0.16 2.17 6.05
CA LEU A 20 -0.56 1.33 4.92
C LEU A 20 0.27 0.04 4.87
N ALA A 21 1.59 0.13 5.03
CA ALA A 21 2.46 -1.04 5.04
C ALA A 21 2.15 -1.99 6.22
N THR A 22 1.90 -1.46 7.41
CA THR A 22 1.51 -2.25 8.59
C THR A 22 0.17 -2.95 8.38
N ALA A 23 -0.85 -2.23 7.90
CA ALA A 23 -2.16 -2.81 7.63
C ALA A 23 -2.08 -3.89 6.53
N PHE A 24 -1.32 -3.64 5.47
CA PHE A 24 -1.11 -4.61 4.40
C PHE A 24 -0.34 -5.85 4.89
N HIS A 25 0.66 -5.68 5.76
CA HIS A 25 1.40 -6.79 6.34
C HIS A 25 0.51 -7.69 7.21
N ALA A 26 -0.35 -7.10 8.04
CA ALA A 26 -1.34 -7.85 8.81
C ALA A 26 -2.31 -8.62 7.91
N PHE A 27 -2.83 -7.96 6.86
CA PHE A 27 -3.65 -8.63 5.84
C PHE A 27 -2.92 -9.81 5.20
N TYR A 28 -1.66 -9.63 4.79
CA TYR A 28 -0.90 -10.68 4.12
C TYR A 28 -0.63 -11.89 5.03
N ARG A 29 -0.38 -11.65 6.33
CA ARG A 29 -0.20 -12.69 7.34
C ARG A 29 -1.49 -13.48 7.58
N ASP A 30 -2.61 -12.78 7.73
CA ASP A 30 -3.84 -13.36 8.25
C ASP A 30 -4.80 -13.83 7.13
N CYS A 31 -4.65 -13.30 5.91
CA CYS A 31 -5.49 -13.61 4.75
C CYS A 31 -4.68 -14.23 3.60
N ARG A 32 -4.79 -15.57 3.45
CA ARG A 32 -4.19 -16.28 2.31
C ARG A 32 -4.70 -15.74 0.96
N VAL A 33 -3.83 -15.09 0.19
CA VAL A 33 -4.21 -14.45 -1.08
C VAL A 33 -4.54 -15.47 -2.17
N VAL A 34 -3.74 -16.52 -2.31
CA VAL A 34 -3.93 -17.59 -3.31
C VAL A 34 -4.33 -18.87 -2.58
N GLY A 35 -5.57 -19.31 -2.80
CA GLY A 35 -6.12 -20.51 -2.19
C GLY A 35 -7.16 -21.19 -3.10
N ASP A 36 -7.96 -22.07 -2.51
CA ASP A 36 -8.84 -22.98 -3.27
C ASP A 36 -10.13 -22.32 -3.78
N ASP A 37 -10.50 -21.15 -3.25
CA ASP A 37 -11.62 -20.34 -3.74
C ASP A 37 -11.11 -19.33 -4.79
N PRO A 38 -11.45 -19.50 -6.09
CA PRO A 38 -10.99 -18.60 -7.15
C PRO A 38 -11.59 -17.19 -7.05
N ALA A 39 -12.83 -17.06 -6.58
CA ALA A 39 -13.51 -15.76 -6.47
C ALA A 39 -12.87 -14.92 -5.35
N LEU A 40 -12.62 -15.54 -4.19
CA LEU A 40 -11.93 -14.91 -3.08
C LEU A 40 -10.48 -14.57 -3.43
N THR A 41 -9.79 -15.46 -4.14
CA THR A 41 -8.43 -15.23 -4.65
C THR A 41 -8.40 -14.01 -5.58
N ALA A 42 -9.32 -13.92 -6.55
CA ALA A 42 -9.41 -12.78 -7.45
C ALA A 42 -9.69 -11.46 -6.73
N ALA A 43 -10.55 -11.47 -5.71
CA ALA A 43 -10.82 -10.30 -4.88
C ALA A 43 -9.59 -9.85 -4.09
N ARG A 44 -8.88 -10.79 -3.45
CA ARG A 44 -7.65 -10.49 -2.68
C ARG A 44 -6.52 -10.01 -3.58
N LEU A 45 -6.37 -10.55 -4.80
CA LEU A 45 -5.38 -10.05 -5.77
C LEU A 45 -5.65 -8.59 -6.19
N LYS A 46 -6.93 -8.19 -6.34
CA LYS A 46 -7.28 -6.79 -6.59
C LYS A 46 -6.87 -5.89 -5.42
N LEU A 47 -7.08 -6.34 -4.18
CA LEU A 47 -6.65 -5.61 -2.99
C LEU A 47 -5.12 -5.47 -2.95
N VAL A 48 -4.37 -6.55 -3.20
CA VAL A 48 -2.90 -6.52 -3.27
C VAL A 48 -2.42 -5.52 -4.32
N LYS A 49 -3.02 -5.55 -5.52
CA LYS A 49 -2.67 -4.61 -6.59
C LYS A 49 -2.93 -3.16 -6.17
N ALA A 50 -4.07 -2.88 -5.53
CA ALA A 50 -4.41 -1.55 -5.06
C ALA A 50 -3.41 -1.06 -3.99
N ALA A 51 -3.10 -1.89 -3.00
CA ALA A 51 -2.12 -1.57 -1.96
C ALA A 51 -0.73 -1.28 -2.58
N LYS A 52 -0.29 -2.12 -3.52
CA LYS A 52 0.97 -1.91 -4.26
C LYS A 52 0.99 -0.55 -4.98
N THR A 53 -0.07 -0.23 -5.73
CA THR A 53 -0.15 1.04 -6.46
C THR A 53 -0.13 2.24 -5.52
N VAL A 54 -0.90 2.20 -4.43
CA VAL A 54 -0.96 3.32 -3.48
C VAL A 54 0.36 3.50 -2.74
N LEU A 55 0.99 2.41 -2.31
CA LEU A 55 2.30 2.47 -1.65
C LEU A 55 3.37 3.03 -2.59
N ALA A 56 3.42 2.54 -3.84
CA ALA A 56 4.35 3.06 -4.85
C ALA A 56 4.14 4.55 -5.13
N ASN A 57 2.88 5.00 -5.27
CA ASN A 57 2.56 6.42 -5.47
C ASN A 57 2.99 7.26 -4.26
N THR A 58 2.76 6.76 -3.04
CA THR A 58 3.14 7.46 -1.80
C THR A 58 4.66 7.60 -1.71
N LEU A 59 5.41 6.53 -1.97
CA LEU A 59 6.88 6.56 -1.99
C LEU A 59 7.41 7.51 -3.08
N HIS A 60 6.82 7.47 -4.28
CA HIS A 60 7.19 8.35 -5.38
C HIS A 60 7.00 9.83 -5.04
N LEU A 61 5.88 10.19 -4.39
CA LEU A 61 5.63 11.56 -3.90
C LEU A 61 6.69 12.04 -2.89
N MET A 62 7.35 11.11 -2.19
CA MET A 62 8.44 11.40 -1.25
C MET A 62 9.84 11.33 -1.90
N GLY A 63 9.93 11.06 -3.21
CA GLY A 63 11.21 10.89 -3.90
C GLY A 63 11.92 9.56 -3.58
N VAL A 64 11.20 8.58 -3.05
CA VAL A 64 11.74 7.26 -2.68
C VAL A 64 11.42 6.23 -3.76
N SER A 65 12.39 5.38 -4.09
CA SER A 65 12.19 4.27 -5.02
C SER A 65 11.27 3.20 -4.43
N ALA A 66 10.36 2.64 -5.23
CA ALA A 66 9.54 1.49 -4.89
C ALA A 66 10.04 0.25 -5.66
N PRO A 67 10.98 -0.54 -5.12
CA PRO A 67 11.55 -1.67 -5.83
C PRO A 67 10.52 -2.80 -6.01
N GLU A 68 10.54 -3.45 -7.18
CA GLU A 68 9.68 -4.61 -7.49
C GLU A 68 10.12 -5.87 -6.73
N ARG A 69 11.37 -5.91 -6.28
CA ARG A 69 11.97 -6.96 -5.47
C ARG A 69 12.94 -6.31 -4.48
N MET A 70 12.81 -6.67 -3.20
CA MET A 70 13.74 -6.29 -2.14
C MET A 70 14.74 -7.42 -1.88
#